data_AF-A0A7W0Z1S7-F1
#
_entry.id   AF-A0A7W0Z1S7-F1
#
_cell.length_a   1.000
_cell.length_b   1.000
_cell.length_c   1.000
_cell.angle_alpha   90.00
_cell.angle_beta   90.00
_cell.angle_gamma   90.00
#
_symmetry.space_group_name_H-M   'P 1'
#
loop_
_entity.id
_entity.type
_entity.pdbx_description
1 polymer ?
#
loop_
_entity_poly.entity_id
_entity_poly.type
_entity_poly.pdbx_seq_one_letter_code
_entity_poly.pdbx_strand_id
1 'polypeptide(L)'
;EGTPYVEIHPEDAALRGIVHGAQVRVENERGWCELRAVVTDDVPPGVAVAPKGRWASLSAAGRTVNRTTPDALADLAGQSTFHSNRVRVRPLEPVAAPADAEAELLASVAD
;
A
#
# COMPACT_ATOMS: atom_id res chain seq x y z
N GLU A 1 8.95 5.20 17.13
CA GLU A 1 8.41 4.83 15.79
C GLU A 1 6.92 4.57 15.91
N GLY A 2 6.14 5.11 14.97
CA GLY A 2 4.69 4.89 14.90
C GLY A 2 4.31 3.65 14.08
N THR A 3 3.03 3.56 13.70
CA THR A 3 2.52 2.52 12.82
C THR A 3 3.26 2.52 11.47
N PRO A 4 3.71 1.36 10.96
CA PRO A 4 4.33 1.24 9.64
C PRO A 4 3.43 1.77 8.55
N TYR A 5 4.04 2.44 7.57
CA TYR A 5 3.30 3.07 6.51
C TYR A 5 3.96 2.89 5.16
N VAL A 6 3.16 3.14 4.12
CA VAL A 6 3.60 3.31 2.74
C VAL A 6 3.06 4.62 2.20
N GLU A 7 3.93 5.44 1.64
CA GLU A 7 3.58 6.65 0.91
C GLU A 7 3.18 6.30 -0.52
N ILE A 8 2.08 6.89 -0.98
CA ILE A 8 1.48 6.64 -2.29
C ILE A 8 1.02 7.97 -2.87
N HIS A 9 1.33 8.22 -4.14
CA HIS A 9 0.87 9.41 -4.85
C HIS A 9 -0.67 9.45 -4.94
N PRO A 10 -1.33 10.62 -4.87
CA PRO A 10 -2.80 10.71 -4.89
C PRO A 10 -3.45 10.07 -6.13
N GLU A 11 -2.83 10.20 -7.31
CA GLU A 11 -3.34 9.56 -8.54
C GLU A 11 -3.35 8.03 -8.43
N ASP A 12 -2.28 7.44 -7.89
CA ASP A 12 -2.19 5.99 -7.72
C ASP A 12 -3.16 5.48 -6.66
N ALA A 13 -3.35 6.26 -5.60
CA ALA A 13 -4.28 5.95 -4.54
C ALA A 13 -5.72 5.95 -5.08
N ALA A 14 -6.09 6.99 -5.83
CA ALA A 14 -7.41 7.10 -6.47
C ALA A 14 -7.69 5.95 -7.44
N LEU A 15 -6.75 5.60 -8.31
CA LEU A 15 -6.87 4.48 -9.25
C LEU A 15 -7.11 3.12 -8.57
N ARG A 16 -6.71 2.99 -7.30
CA ARG A 16 -6.77 1.74 -6.53
C ARG A 16 -7.81 1.76 -5.40
N GLY A 17 -8.59 2.84 -5.28
CA GLY A 17 -9.53 3.03 -4.18
C GLY A 17 -8.84 3.04 -2.80
N ILE A 18 -7.65 3.62 -2.70
CA ILE A 18 -6.91 3.72 -1.44
C ILE A 18 -7.12 5.13 -0.87
N VAL A 19 -7.58 5.21 0.38
CA VAL A 19 -7.71 6.47 1.12
C VAL A 19 -6.58 6.63 2.14
N HIS A 20 -6.24 7.87 2.50
CA HIS A 20 -5.25 8.14 3.54
C HIS A 20 -5.64 7.45 4.85
N GLY A 21 -4.68 6.79 5.50
CA GLY A 21 -4.89 6.08 6.76
C GLY A 21 -5.46 4.67 6.60
N ALA A 22 -5.92 4.26 5.41
CA ALA A 22 -6.40 2.91 5.18
C ALA A 22 -5.29 1.87 5.37
N GLN A 23 -5.67 0.67 5.82
CA GLN A 23 -4.75 -0.46 5.81
C GLN A 23 -4.67 -1.04 4.40
N VAL A 24 -3.45 -1.20 3.91
CA VAL A 24 -3.15 -1.73 2.58
C VAL A 24 -2.23 -2.94 2.67
N ARG A 25 -2.39 -3.85 1.72
CA ARG A 25 -1.41 -4.91 1.47
C ARG A 25 -0.45 -4.48 0.37
N VAL A 26 0.84 -4.56 0.65
CA VAL A 26 1.92 -4.43 -0.32
C VAL A 26 2.44 -5.83 -0.62
N GLU A 27 2.39 -6.26 -1.88
CA GLU A 27 2.67 -7.65 -2.24
C GLU A 27 3.32 -7.84 -3.61
N ASN A 28 4.04 -8.94 -3.75
CA ASN A 28 4.50 -9.51 -5.01
C ASN A 28 4.66 -11.04 -4.86
N GLU A 29 5.28 -11.69 -5.84
CA GLU A 29 5.49 -13.15 -5.85
C GLU A 29 6.38 -13.66 -4.70
N ARG A 30 7.25 -12.81 -4.14
CA ARG A 30 8.14 -13.18 -3.02
C ARG A 30 7.43 -13.13 -1.67
N GLY A 31 6.41 -12.28 -1.55
CA GLY A 31 5.67 -12.15 -0.31
C GLY A 31 4.85 -10.88 -0.21
N TRP A 32 4.44 -10.57 1.02
CA TRP A 32 3.56 -9.46 1.33
C TRP A 32 3.81 -8.90 2.72
N CYS A 33 3.36 -7.67 2.96
CA CYS A 33 3.20 -7.07 4.27
C CYS A 33 1.95 -6.16 4.30
N GLU A 34 1.54 -5.77 5.49
CA GLU A 34 0.42 -4.83 5.71
C GLU A 34 0.96 -3.53 6.30
N LEU A 35 0.57 -2.42 5.70
CA LEU A 35 1.04 -1.08 6.04
C LEU A 35 -0.14 -0.12 6.04
N ARG A 36 -0.01 0.99 6.77
CA ARG A 36 -0.96 2.10 6.70
C ARG A 36 -0.65 2.99 5.48
N ALA A 37 -1.64 3.34 4.68
CA ALA A 37 -1.44 4.29 3.58
C ALA A 37 -1.21 5.71 4.10
N VAL A 38 -0.20 6.38 3.54
CA VAL A 38 0.00 7.83 3.59
C VAL A 38 -0.16 8.33 2.16
N VAL A 39 -1.30 8.94 1.85
CA VAL A 39 -1.49 9.58 0.54
C VAL A 39 -0.84 10.96 0.60
N THR A 40 0.15 11.19 -0.25
CA THR A 40 0.96 12.43 -0.32
C THR A 40 1.52 12.60 -1.74
N ASP A 41 1.67 13.85 -2.19
CA ASP A 41 2.33 14.22 -3.45
C ASP A 41 3.88 14.33 -3.33
N ASP A 42 4.44 14.06 -2.14
CA ASP A 42 5.90 13.99 -1.91
C ASP A 42 6.58 12.80 -2.64
N VAL A 43 5.81 11.85 -3.16
CA VAL A 43 6.30 10.69 -3.92
C VAL A 43 5.79 10.73 -5.36
N PRO A 44 6.62 10.44 -6.38
CA PRO A 44 6.16 10.47 -7.77
C PRO A 44 5.04 9.46 -8.07
N PRO A 45 4.17 9.74 -9.06
CA PRO A 45 3.28 8.74 -9.63
C PRO A 45 4.05 7.48 -10.06
N GLY A 46 3.51 6.31 -9.76
CA GLY A 46 4.07 4.99 -10.01
C GLY A 46 5.06 4.50 -8.95
N VAL A 47 5.37 5.32 -7.92
CA VAL A 47 6.34 4.99 -6.87
C VAL A 47 5.65 4.85 -5.52
N ALA A 48 6.00 3.79 -4.79
CA ALA A 48 5.58 3.59 -3.40
C ALA A 48 6.81 3.58 -2.49
N VAL A 49 6.77 4.33 -1.39
CA VAL A 49 7.90 4.45 -0.45
C VAL A 49 7.48 3.95 0.92
N ALA A 50 8.28 3.06 1.51
CA ALA A 50 8.04 2.56 2.86
C ALA A 50 9.37 2.51 3.63
N PRO A 51 9.46 3.11 4.84
CA PRO A 51 10.65 3.02 5.66
C PRO A 51 11.01 1.57 6.01
N LYS A 52 12.31 1.25 5.93
CA LYS A 52 12.89 0.02 6.48
C LYS A 52 13.28 0.22 7.95
N GLY A 53 13.31 -0.87 8.72
CA GLY A 53 13.87 -0.85 10.09
C GLY A 53 13.01 -1.51 11.16
N ARG A 54 11.72 -1.76 10.88
CA ARG A 54 10.84 -2.35 11.88
C ARG A 54 11.11 -3.82 12.13
N TRP A 55 11.07 -4.21 13.40
CA TRP A 55 11.14 -5.60 13.82
C TRP A 55 9.92 -6.39 13.36
N ALA A 56 10.17 -7.60 12.84
CA ALA A 56 9.11 -8.51 12.39
C ALA A 56 8.12 -8.84 13.53
N SER A 57 8.63 -9.07 14.74
CA SER A 57 7.82 -9.37 15.94
C SER A 57 6.82 -8.27 16.30
N LEU A 58 7.03 -7.03 15.84
CA LEU A 58 6.13 -5.91 16.08
C LEU A 58 5.12 -5.73 14.93
N SER A 59 5.29 -6.43 13.81
CA SER A 59 4.57 -6.21 12.55
C SER A 59 3.42 -7.18 12.33
N ALA A 60 2.41 -6.73 11.58
CA ALA A 60 1.26 -7.54 11.23
C ALA A 60 1.72 -8.87 10.59
N ALA A 61 1.19 -9.98 11.12
CA ALA A 61 1.55 -11.34 10.72
C ALA A 61 3.07 -11.65 10.73
N GLY A 62 3.89 -10.92 11.48
CA GLY A 62 5.34 -11.12 11.52
C GLY A 62 6.07 -10.69 10.24
N ARG A 63 5.47 -9.81 9.41
CA ARG A 63 5.96 -9.47 8.08
C ARG A 63 6.30 -7.99 7.96
N THR A 64 7.48 -7.69 7.44
CA THR A 64 7.95 -6.32 7.16
C THR A 64 8.01 -6.07 5.66
N VAL A 65 8.24 -4.82 5.25
CA VAL A 65 8.39 -4.44 3.84
C VAL A 65 9.42 -5.31 3.08
N ASN A 66 10.46 -5.76 3.79
CA ASN A 66 11.51 -6.61 3.22
C ASN A 66 11.02 -7.99 2.75
N ARG A 67 9.79 -8.40 3.08
CA ARG A 67 9.19 -9.63 2.52
C ARG A 67 8.92 -9.54 1.02
N THR A 68 8.93 -8.33 0.46
CA THR A 68 8.80 -8.13 -1.00
C THR A 68 10.16 -7.94 -1.68
N THR A 69 11.22 -7.71 -0.92
CA THR A 69 12.55 -7.34 -1.43
C THR A 69 13.27 -8.56 -2.04
N PRO A 70 13.97 -8.42 -3.17
CA PRO A 70 14.76 -9.52 -3.73
C PRO A 70 16.03 -9.79 -2.93
N ASP A 71 16.43 -11.07 -2.86
CA ASP A 71 17.73 -11.52 -2.34
C ASP A 71 18.81 -11.62 -3.44
N ALA A 72 18.47 -11.22 -4.68
CA ALA A 72 19.38 -11.27 -5.81
C ALA A 72 20.54 -10.27 -5.65
N LEU A 73 21.71 -10.67 -6.13
CA LEU A 73 22.89 -9.80 -6.21
C LEU A 73 22.95 -9.10 -7.57
N ALA A 74 23.46 -7.88 -7.58
CA ALA A 74 23.78 -7.14 -8.79
C ALA A 74 25.03 -7.74 -9.47
N ASP A 75 25.12 -7.55 -10.77
CA ASP A 75 26.24 -7.99 -11.62
C ASP A 75 27.54 -7.26 -11.27
N LEU A 76 27.46 -5.96 -10.97
CA LEU A 76 28.60 -5.16 -10.54
C LEU A 76 28.91 -5.43 -9.06
N ALA A 77 30.01 -6.15 -8.83
CA ALA A 77 30.59 -6.41 -7.51
C ALA A 77 29.65 -7.08 -6.49
N GLY A 78 28.59 -7.77 -6.94
CA GLY A 78 27.71 -8.54 -6.04
C GLY A 78 26.91 -7.68 -5.06
N GLN A 79 26.59 -6.44 -5.41
CA GLN A 79 25.86 -5.52 -4.53
C GLN A 79 24.39 -5.91 -4.32
N SER A 80 23.73 -5.32 -3.34
CA SER A 80 22.30 -5.57 -3.08
C SER A 80 21.38 -4.99 -4.16
N THR A 81 20.27 -5.65 -4.46
CA THR A 81 19.25 -5.19 -5.41
C THR A 81 17.96 -4.67 -4.75
N PHE A 82 18.03 -4.24 -3.48
CA PHE A 82 16.83 -3.99 -2.65
C PHE A 82 15.81 -3.01 -3.23
N HIS A 83 16.25 -2.02 -4.01
CA HIS A 83 15.38 -1.00 -4.61
C HIS A 83 14.91 -1.36 -6.03
N SER A 84 15.36 -2.50 -6.59
CA SER A 84 14.81 -3.09 -7.81
C SER A 84 13.60 -3.96 -7.47
N ASN A 85 12.59 -3.34 -6.85
CA ASN A 85 11.49 -4.04 -6.22
C ASN A 85 10.13 -3.53 -6.73
N ARG A 86 9.51 -4.32 -7.62
CA ARG A 86 8.15 -4.06 -8.09
C ARG A 86 7.13 -4.73 -7.16
N VAL A 87 6.11 -3.98 -6.80
CA VAL A 87 5.02 -4.42 -5.93
C VAL A 87 3.66 -4.02 -6.49
N ARG A 88 2.61 -4.67 -6.01
CA ARG A 88 1.23 -4.20 -6.07
C ARG A 88 0.81 -3.71 -4.70
N VAL A 89 0.02 -2.66 -4.66
CA VAL A 89 -0.60 -2.14 -3.44
C VAL A 89 -2.10 -2.19 -3.60
N ARG A 90 -2.81 -2.72 -2.60
CA ARG A 90 -4.27 -2.80 -2.60
C ARG A 90 -4.86 -2.57 -1.21
N PRO A 91 -6.10 -2.06 -1.10
CA PRO A 91 -6.84 -2.05 0.16
C PRO A 91 -6.94 -3.46 0.78
N LEU A 92 -6.90 -3.55 2.12
CA LEU A 92 -7.19 -4.80 2.85
C LEU A 92 -8.68 -5.06 2.99
N GLU A 93 -9.45 -4.00 3.23
CA GLU A 93 -10.91 -4.04 3.19
C GLU A 93 -11.36 -3.51 1.82
N PRO A 94 -12.32 -4.14 1.14
CA PRO A 94 -12.91 -3.57 -0.05
C PRO A 94 -13.51 -2.21 0.33
N VAL A 95 -13.18 -1.16 -0.43
CA VAL A 95 -14.00 0.05 -0.38
C VAL A 95 -15.38 -0.37 -0.83
N ALA A 96 -16.38 -0.21 0.05
CA ALA A 96 -17.77 -0.42 -0.33
C ALA A 96 -18.02 0.36 -1.61
N ALA A 97 -18.54 -0.32 -2.65
CA ALA A 97 -19.03 0.39 -3.82
C ALA A 97 -19.93 1.53 -3.34
N PRO A 98 -19.87 2.73 -3.96
CA PRO A 98 -20.79 3.79 -3.58
C PRO A 98 -22.20 3.20 -3.65
N ALA A 99 -22.85 3.09 -2.50
CA ALA A 99 -24.24 2.64 -2.45
C ALA A 99 -25.01 3.58 -3.37
N ASP A 100 -25.81 3.01 -4.26
CA ASP A 100 -26.55 3.73 -5.29
C ASP A 100 -27.20 4.98 -4.71
N ALA A 101 -26.59 6.14 -4.94
CA ALA A 101 -27.07 7.45 -4.46
C ALA A 101 -28.46 7.78 -5.03
N GLU A 102 -28.91 7.03 -6.02
CA GLU A 102 -30.26 7.08 -6.59
C GLU A 102 -31.33 6.56 -5.61
N ALA A 103 -31.02 5.59 -4.75
CA ALA A 103 -31.98 5.01 -3.81
C ALA A 103 -32.31 5.95 -2.64
N GLU A 104 -31.30 6.69 -2.12
CA GLU A 104 -31.52 7.70 -1.08
C GLU A 104 -32.21 8.96 -1.63
N LEU A 105 -31.94 9.34 -2.89
CA LEU A 105 -32.63 10.46 -3.53
C LEU A 105 -34.12 10.16 -3.75
N LEU A 106 -34.45 8.97 -4.25
CA LEU A 106 -35.85 8.54 -4.48
C LEU A 106 -36.64 8.39 -3.18
N ALA A 107 -36.00 8.01 -2.07
CA ALA A 107 -36.64 7.96 -0.76
C ALA A 107 -36.98 9.36 -0.21
N SER A 108 -36.19 10.40 -0.57
CA SER A 108 -36.38 11.77 -0.07
C SER A 108 -37.45 12.59 -0.81
N VAL A 109 -37.85 12.18 -2.02
CA VAL A 109 -38.94 12.84 -2.80
C VAL A 109 -40.31 12.21 -2.55
N ALA A 110 -40.36 11.14 -1.75
CA ALA A 110 -41.57 10.38 -1.45
C ALA A 110 -42.24 10.78 -0.12
N ASP A 111 -41.69 11.74 0.63
CA ASP A 111 -42.30 12.44 1.78
C ASP A 111 -42.76 13.86 1.38
#